data_AF-A0A257QG22-F1
#
_entry.id   AF-A0A257QG22-F1
#
_cell.length_a   1.000
_cell.length_b   1.000
_cell.length_c   1.000
_cell.angle_alpha   90.00
_cell.angle_beta   90.00
_cell.angle_gamma   90.00
#
_symmetry.space_group_name_H-M   'P 1'
#
loop_
_entity.id
_entity.type
_entity.pdbx_description
1 polymer ?
#
loop_
_entity_poly.entity_id
_entity_poly.type
_entity_poly.pdbx_seq_one_letter_code
_entity_poly.pdbx_strand_id
1 'polypeptide(L)' 'MRQYTTFRQLEIFEAIARLKSFTKASEELYLTQPTVSMQMKKLSDT' A
#
# COMPACT_ATOMS: atom_id res chain seq x y z
N MET A 1 -13.97 1.56 16.25
CA MET A 1 -12.52 1.58 16.47
C MET A 1 -11.94 2.63 15.53
N ARG A 2 -11.14 3.58 16.02
CA ARG A 2 -10.47 4.57 15.15
C ARG A 2 -9.44 3.85 14.28
N GLN A 3 -9.53 3.99 12.96
CA GLN A 3 -8.47 3.57 12.05
C GLN A 3 -7.37 4.64 12.10
N TYR A 4 -6.11 4.22 12.24
CA TYR A 4 -4.97 5.12 12.20
C TYR A 4 -4.14 4.81 10.96
N THR A 5 -3.82 5.84 10.19
CA THR A 5 -2.89 5.74 9.07
C THR A 5 -1.48 5.43 9.58
N THR A 6 -0.81 4.47 8.95
CA THR A 6 0.57 4.09 9.27
C THR A 6 1.54 4.59 8.21
N PHE A 7 2.79 4.86 8.59
CA PHE A 7 3.84 5.21 7.63
C PHE A 7 4.01 4.16 6.54
N ARG A 8 3.90 2.87 6.88
CA ARG A 8 3.97 1.78 5.90
C ARG A 8 2.88 1.87 4.82
N GLN A 9 1.68 2.30 5.17
CA GLN A 9 0.61 2.51 4.19
C GLN A 9 0.92 3.70 3.28
N LEU A 10 1.54 4.77 3.81
CA LEU A 10 1.95 5.91 3.00
C LEU A 10 3.10 5.56 2.05
N GLU A 11 4.08 4.76 2.48
CA GLU A 11 5.15 4.22 1.63
C GLU A 11 4.58 3.36 0.49
N ILE A 12 3.62 2.48 0.80
CA ILE A 12 2.95 1.66 -0.21
C ILE A 12 2.18 2.54 -1.21
N PHE A 13 1.47 3.57 -0.72
CA PHE A 13 0.74 4.51 -1.57
C PHE A 13 1.68 5.30 -2.48
N GLU A 14 2.79 5.83 -1.95
CA GLU A 14 3.81 6.53 -2.73
C GLU A 14 4.35 5.65 -3.86
N ALA A 15 4.75 4.41 -3.55
CA ALA A 15 5.31 3.48 -4.53
C ALA A 15 4.29 3.15 -5.63
N ILE A 16 3.02 2.91 -5.28
CA ILE A 16 1.95 2.69 -6.27
C ILE A 16 1.75 3.93 -7.14
N ALA A 17 1.71 5.12 -6.56
CA ALA A 17 1.51 6.36 -7.30
C ALA A 17 2.66 6.64 -8.28
N ARG A 18 3.90 6.42 -7.85
CA ARG A 18 5.11 6.60 -8.66
C ARG A 18 5.21 5.56 -9.78
N LEU A 19 4.95 4.28 -9.49
CA LEU A 19 5.10 3.18 -10.45
C LEU A 19 3.85 2.92 -11.29
N LYS A 20 2.71 3.49 -10.90
CA LYS A 20 1.38 3.28 -11.50
C LYS A 20 0.99 1.79 -11.61
N SER A 21 1.48 0.96 -10.69
CA SER A 21 1.27 -0.50 -10.74
C SER A 21 1.39 -1.13 -9.35
N PHE A 22 0.34 -1.87 -8.96
CA PHE A 22 0.33 -2.66 -7.72
C PHE A 22 1.37 -3.78 -7.74
N THR A 23 1.54 -4.45 -8.89
CA THR A 23 2.52 -5.53 -9.04
C THR A 23 3.94 -5.01 -8.87
N LYS A 24 4.31 -3.94 -9.59
CA LYS A 24 5.66 -3.36 -9.49
C LYS A 24 5.94 -2.79 -8.10
N ALA A 25 4.95 -2.16 -7.45
CA ALA A 25 5.11 -1.69 -6.08
C ALA A 25 5.31 -2.83 -5.08
N SER A 26 4.65 -3.98 -5.31
CA SER A 26 4.87 -5.17 -4.48
C SER A 26 6.28 -5.75 -4.65
N GLU A 27 6.78 -5.79 -5.88
CA GLU A 27 8.15 -6.24 -6.18
C GLU A 27 9.19 -5.29 -5.57
N GLU A 28 9.02 -3.97 -5.73
CA GLU A 28 9.94 -2.96 -5.21
C GLU A 28 10.02 -2.97 -3.67
N LEU A 29 8.88 -3.16 -3.00
CA LEU A 29 8.79 -3.17 -1.54
C LEU A 29 9.00 -4.56 -0.92
N TYR A 30 9.38 -5.56 -1.72
CA TYR A 30 9.55 -6.96 -1.30
C TYR A 30 8.33 -7.50 -0.56
N LEU A 31 7.14 -7.18 -1.08
CA LEU A 31 5.85 -7.60 -0.58
C LEU A 31 5.14 -8.48 -1.61
N THR A 32 4.18 -9.27 -1.13
CA THR A 32 3.23 -9.90 -2.06
C THR A 32 2.19 -8.86 -2.51
N GLN A 33 1.73 -8.97 -3.75
CA GLN A 33 0.69 -8.10 -4.29
C GLN A 33 -0.63 -8.12 -3.47
N PRO A 34 -1.10 -9.27 -2.92
CA PRO A 34 -2.23 -9.27 -1.98
C PRO A 34 -2.01 -8.44 -0.72
N THR A 35 -0.79 -8.44 -0.15
CA THR A 35 -0.45 -7.60 1.01
C THR A 35 -0.61 -6.13 0.68
N VAL A 36 -0.09 -5.70 -0.47
CA VAL A 36 -0.18 -4.31 -0.95
C VAL A 36 -1.65 -3.89 -1.12
N SER A 37 -2.46 -4.72 -1.81
CA SER A 37 -3.90 -4.46 -2.01
C SER A 37 -4.67 -4.35 -0.69
N MET A 38 -4.39 -5.24 0.28
CA MET A 38 -5.04 -5.21 1.60
C MET A 38 -4.67 -3.93 2.37
N GLN A 39 -3.42 -3.48 2.30
CA GLN A 39 -2.98 -2.24 2.98
C GLN A 39 -3.62 -1.00 2.36
N MET A 40 -3.80 -0.96 1.04
CA MET A 40 -4.53 0.13 0.36
C MET A 40 -6.00 0.18 0.71
N LYS A 41 -6.66 -0.97 0.80
CA LYS A 41 -8.05 -1.02 1.28
C LYS A 41 -8.18 -0.46 2.70
N LYS A 42 -7.30 -0.87 3.61
CA LYS A 42 -7.30 -0.34 4.98
C LYS A 42 -7.03 1.16 5.03
N LEU A 43 -6.17 1.67 4.14
CA LEU A 43 -5.89 3.10 4.04
C LEU A 43 -7.11 3.89 3.52
N SER A 44 -7.85 3.35 2.54
CA SER A 44 -9.05 4.01 2.00
C SER A 44 -10.24 4.01 2.95
N ASP A 45 -10.28 3.05 3.88
CA ASP A 45 -11.34 2.91 4.88
C ASP A 45 -11.07 3.76 6.15
N THR A 46 -10.01 4.59 6.14
CA THR A 46 -9.67 5.54 7.21
C THR A 46 -10.38 6.87 7.00
#